data_AF-A0A958G667-F1
#
_entry.id   AF-A0A958G667-F1
#
_cell.length_a   1.000
_cell.length_b   1.000
_cell.length_c   1.000
_cell.angle_alpha   90.00
_cell.angle_beta   90.00
_cell.angle_gamma   90.00
#
_symmetry.space_group_name_H-M   'P 1'
#
loop_
_entity.id
_entity.type
_entity.pdbx_description
1 polymer ?
#
loop_
_entity_poly.entity_id
_entity_poly.type
_entity_poly.pdbx_seq_one_letter_code
_entity_poly.pdbx_strand_id
1 'polypeptide(L)'
;EMQKRIKEHKQLSRIKMAIKVGFHWGDVLLERNDVFGDAVNVAARMVGLAKPAQIICSEATILQLPAVHARHVRSLGKVKVRGKRREMEIFEVIWQEDTSDVTMLYKVRPEQRKTSSAKLILHHHGNKIEIEEHAPGFSLGRDKQNDLSVETDLASRVHASIEYRQGKFVL
;
A
#
# COMPACT_ATOMS: atom_id res chain seq x y z
N GLU A 1 -14.89 -9.29 -8.31
CA GLU A 1 -15.91 -9.65 -9.30
C GLU A 1 -16.56 -8.47 -10.02
N MET A 2 -17.33 -7.62 -9.34
CA MET A 2 -18.09 -6.53 -10.00
C MET A 2 -17.24 -5.65 -10.93
N GLN A 3 -16.05 -5.23 -10.48
CA GLN A 3 -15.14 -4.42 -11.30
C GLN A 3 -14.71 -5.13 -12.59
N LYS A 4 -14.35 -6.43 -12.52
CA LYS A 4 -13.97 -7.23 -13.68
C LYS A 4 -15.12 -7.33 -14.68
N ARG A 5 -16.32 -7.65 -14.19
CA ARG A 5 -17.52 -7.78 -15.02
C ARG A 5 -17.85 -6.48 -15.76
N ILE A 6 -17.69 -5.32 -15.14
CA ILE A 6 -17.91 -4.04 -15.82
C ILE A 6 -16.83 -3.75 -16.87
N LYS A 7 -15.57 -4.04 -16.56
CA LYS A 7 -14.44 -3.88 -17.51
C LYS A 7 -14.61 -4.77 -18.75
N GLU A 8 -15.05 -6.01 -18.56
CA GLU A 8 -15.18 -7.01 -19.63
C GLU A 8 -16.50 -6.89 -20.42
N HIS A 9 -17.50 -6.18 -19.90
CA HIS A 9 -18.79 -6.04 -20.58
C HIS A 9 -18.69 -5.09 -21.79
N LYS A 10 -18.74 -5.65 -23.01
CA LYS A 10 -18.55 -4.93 -24.29
C LYS A 10 -19.32 -3.60 -24.39
N GLN A 11 -20.62 -3.61 -24.05
CA GLN A 11 -21.44 -2.41 -24.16
C GLN A 11 -21.05 -1.33 -23.14
N LEU A 12 -20.69 -1.72 -21.91
CA LEU A 12 -20.32 -0.80 -20.84
C LEU A 12 -18.92 -0.23 -21.08
N SER A 13 -18.01 -1.06 -21.60
CA SER A 13 -16.68 -0.64 -22.05
C SER A 13 -16.76 0.37 -23.20
N ARG A 14 -17.68 0.19 -24.16
CA ARG A 14 -17.86 1.14 -25.28
C ARG A 14 -18.24 2.54 -24.82
N ILE A 15 -19.01 2.65 -23.74
CA ILE A 15 -19.39 3.95 -23.13
C ILE A 15 -18.46 4.37 -21.98
N LYS A 16 -17.33 3.67 -21.79
CA LYS A 16 -16.36 3.92 -20.70
C LYS A 16 -17.00 3.98 -19.31
N MET A 17 -18.03 3.18 -19.08
CA MET A 17 -18.66 3.08 -17.77
C MET A 17 -17.69 2.44 -16.77
N ALA A 18 -17.61 3.02 -15.58
CA ALA A 18 -16.83 2.50 -14.47
C ALA A 18 -17.60 2.68 -13.17
N ILE A 19 -17.37 1.78 -12.21
CA ILE A 19 -17.89 1.91 -10.85
C ILE A 19 -16.78 2.26 -9.90
N LYS A 20 -17.17 2.93 -8.82
CA LYS A 20 -16.32 3.13 -7.65
C LYS A 20 -16.95 2.38 -6.49
N VAL A 21 -16.11 1.74 -5.69
CA VAL A 21 -16.55 0.90 -4.57
C VAL A 21 -15.89 1.41 -3.29
N GLY A 22 -16.66 1.48 -2.23
CA GLY A 22 -16.19 1.86 -0.90
C GLY A 22 -16.75 0.89 0.12
N PHE A 23 -15.91 0.43 1.04
CA PHE A 23 -16.35 -0.50 2.07
C PHE A 23 -15.73 -0.18 3.43
N HIS A 24 -16.49 -0.46 4.49
CA HIS A 24 -16.12 -0.24 5.88
C HIS A 24 -16.68 -1.37 6.73
N TRP A 25 -15.95 -1.76 7.76
CA TRP A 25 -16.41 -2.70 8.78
C TRP A 25 -16.69 -1.91 10.05
N GLY A 26 -17.83 -2.14 10.67
CA GLY A 26 -18.22 -1.52 11.93
C GLY A 26 -19.65 -1.87 12.31
N ASP A 27 -20.05 -1.47 13.51
CA ASP A 27 -21.37 -1.76 14.06
C ASP A 27 -22.47 -1.05 13.28
N VAL A 28 -23.59 -1.77 13.09
CA VAL A 28 -24.78 -1.29 12.41
C VAL A 28 -26.03 -1.58 13.23
N LEU A 29 -27.04 -0.72 13.06
CA LEU A 29 -28.38 -0.94 13.59
C LEU A 29 -29.27 -1.42 12.45
N LEU A 30 -29.88 -2.60 12.59
CA LEU A 30 -30.89 -3.07 11.66
C LEU A 30 -32.28 -2.70 12.17
N GLU A 31 -33.06 -2.01 11.35
CA GLU A 31 -34.44 -1.68 11.66
C GLU A 31 -35.29 -1.75 10.39
N ARG A 32 -36.46 -2.43 10.48
CA ARG A 32 -37.47 -2.48 9.39
C ARG A 32 -36.88 -2.80 8.01
N ASN A 33 -35.97 -3.77 7.95
CA ASN A 33 -35.31 -4.22 6.72
C ASN A 33 -34.36 -3.18 6.08
N ASP A 34 -33.86 -2.23 6.86
CA ASP A 34 -32.86 -1.25 6.47
C ASP A 34 -31.70 -1.21 7.49
N VAL A 35 -30.57 -0.64 7.09
CA VAL A 35 -29.31 -0.62 7.86
C VAL A 35 -28.88 0.82 8.14
N PHE A 36 -28.78 1.14 9.42
CA PHE A 36 -28.42 2.46 9.92
C PHE A 36 -27.14 2.42 10.76
N GLY A 37 -26.62 3.60 11.05
CA GLY A 37 -25.51 3.78 11.96
C GLY A 37 -24.32 4.50 11.35
N ASP A 38 -23.26 4.60 12.12
CA ASP A 38 -22.05 5.27 11.71
C ASP A 38 -21.29 4.46 10.63
N ALA A 39 -21.31 3.13 10.69
CA ALA A 39 -20.58 2.30 9.74
C ALA A 39 -21.04 2.49 8.28
N VAL A 40 -22.36 2.59 8.03
CA VAL A 40 -22.90 2.85 6.68
C VAL A 40 -22.54 4.25 6.19
N ASN A 41 -22.48 5.24 7.09
CA ASN A 41 -22.05 6.59 6.76
C ASN A 41 -20.58 6.60 6.35
N VAL A 42 -19.70 5.91 7.10
CA VAL A 42 -18.28 5.79 6.76
C VAL A 42 -18.09 5.05 5.44
N ALA A 43 -18.81 3.96 5.19
CA ALA A 43 -18.77 3.23 3.91
C ALA A 43 -19.11 4.17 2.74
N ALA A 44 -20.17 4.99 2.87
CA ALA A 44 -20.51 6.00 1.88
C ALA A 44 -19.39 7.05 1.68
N ARG A 45 -18.64 7.40 2.74
CA ARG A 45 -17.46 8.26 2.60
C ARG A 45 -16.32 7.58 1.86
N MET A 46 -16.10 6.28 2.05
CA MET A 46 -15.10 5.52 1.29
C MET A 46 -15.46 5.53 -0.22
N VAL A 47 -16.75 5.39 -0.56
CA VAL A 47 -17.23 5.56 -1.95
C VAL A 47 -16.99 6.98 -2.45
N GLY A 48 -17.15 7.99 -1.58
CA GLY A 48 -16.88 9.40 -1.90
C GLY A 48 -15.42 9.66 -2.27
N LEU A 49 -14.48 8.97 -1.62
CA LEU A 49 -13.03 9.11 -1.85
C LEU A 49 -12.53 8.31 -3.06
N ALA A 50 -13.24 7.25 -3.46
CA ALA A 50 -12.86 6.39 -4.57
C ALA A 50 -13.00 7.09 -5.94
N LYS A 51 -11.99 6.90 -6.78
CA LYS A 51 -12.01 7.25 -8.21
C LYS A 51 -12.75 6.18 -9.04
N PRO A 52 -13.14 6.47 -10.31
CA PRO A 52 -13.67 5.45 -11.20
C PRO A 52 -12.73 4.23 -11.28
N ALA A 53 -13.31 3.03 -11.31
CA ALA A 53 -12.59 1.75 -11.32
C ALA A 53 -11.74 1.48 -10.05
N GLN A 54 -11.90 2.28 -8.99
CA GLN A 54 -11.17 2.14 -7.74
C GLN A 54 -12.04 1.51 -6.65
N ILE A 55 -11.39 0.81 -5.74
CA ILE A 55 -12.00 0.24 -4.55
C ILE A 55 -11.26 0.78 -3.32
N ILE A 56 -11.95 1.53 -2.44
CA ILE A 56 -11.38 2.13 -1.22
C ILE A 56 -11.99 1.52 0.04
N CYS A 57 -11.19 1.42 1.08
CA CYS A 57 -11.64 0.96 2.38
C CYS A 57 -10.88 1.54 3.56
N SER A 58 -11.45 1.34 4.74
CA SER A 58 -10.83 1.75 6.00
C SER A 58 -9.90 0.70 6.59
N GLU A 59 -8.99 1.13 7.45
CA GLU A 59 -8.20 0.27 8.35
C GLU A 59 -9.04 -0.79 9.07
N ALA A 60 -10.22 -0.42 9.59
CA ALA A 60 -11.11 -1.33 10.30
C ALA A 60 -11.50 -2.55 9.45
N THR A 61 -11.67 -2.40 8.13
CA THR A 61 -11.95 -3.55 7.26
C THR A 61 -10.71 -4.38 6.99
N ILE A 62 -9.54 -3.74 6.84
CA ILE A 62 -8.29 -4.47 6.63
C ILE A 62 -7.97 -5.38 7.82
N LEU A 63 -8.24 -4.92 9.04
CA LEU A 63 -8.05 -5.73 10.25
C LEU A 63 -8.94 -6.98 10.30
N GLN A 64 -10.06 -6.99 9.57
CA GLN A 64 -10.98 -8.13 9.48
C GLN A 64 -10.76 -8.97 8.22
N LEU A 65 -9.86 -8.54 7.33
CA LEU A 65 -9.64 -9.20 6.06
C LEU A 65 -8.77 -10.46 6.27
N PRO A 66 -9.16 -11.62 5.72
CA PRO A 66 -8.32 -12.81 5.75
C PRO A 66 -6.96 -12.54 5.12
N ALA A 67 -5.92 -13.14 5.70
CA ALA A 67 -4.54 -12.98 5.26
C ALA A 67 -4.45 -13.10 3.73
N VAL A 68 -4.92 -14.18 3.13
CA VAL A 68 -4.90 -14.42 1.66
C VAL A 68 -5.28 -13.21 0.77
N HIS A 69 -6.12 -12.30 1.24
CA HIS A 69 -6.55 -11.13 0.47
C HIS A 69 -5.72 -9.86 0.70
N ALA A 70 -4.94 -9.76 1.79
CA ALA A 70 -4.20 -8.52 2.07
C ALA A 70 -3.10 -8.23 1.05
N ARG A 71 -2.65 -9.23 0.28
CA ARG A 71 -1.70 -9.05 -0.83
C ARG A 71 -2.18 -8.17 -1.97
N HIS A 72 -3.48 -7.88 -1.99
CA HIS A 72 -4.12 -7.04 -2.98
C HIS A 72 -4.52 -5.69 -2.40
N VAL A 73 -3.88 -5.23 -1.32
CA VAL A 73 -4.26 -3.99 -0.64
C VAL A 73 -3.04 -3.06 -0.56
N ARG A 74 -3.24 -1.76 -0.79
CA ARG A 74 -2.22 -0.71 -0.56
C ARG A 74 -2.76 0.39 0.35
N SER A 75 -1.95 0.89 1.29
CA SER A 75 -2.31 2.09 2.05
C SER A 75 -2.26 3.33 1.15
N LEU A 76 -3.23 4.22 1.32
CA LEU A 76 -3.27 5.57 0.74
C LEU A 76 -3.03 6.66 1.79
N GLY A 77 -2.69 6.26 3.02
CA GLY A 77 -2.45 7.17 4.14
C GLY A 77 -3.71 7.57 4.91
N LYS A 78 -3.54 8.57 5.78
CA LYS A 78 -4.58 9.06 6.70
C LYS A 78 -5.41 10.17 6.06
N VAL A 79 -6.72 10.11 6.25
CA VAL A 79 -7.68 11.11 5.78
C VAL A 79 -8.64 11.53 6.88
N LYS A 80 -8.99 12.81 6.90
CA LYS A 80 -10.02 13.34 7.78
C LYS A 80 -11.40 13.01 7.21
N VAL A 81 -12.08 12.04 7.81
CA VAL A 81 -13.45 11.68 7.44
C VAL A 81 -14.45 12.56 8.21
N ARG A 82 -15.37 13.20 7.49
CA ARG A 82 -16.41 14.06 8.12
C ARG A 82 -17.20 13.25 9.15
N GLY A 83 -17.34 13.80 10.36
CA GLY A 83 -18.01 13.14 11.48
C GLY A 83 -17.09 12.28 12.36
N LYS A 84 -15.82 12.08 11.95
CA LYS A 84 -14.81 11.41 12.77
C LYS A 84 -13.91 12.41 13.49
N ARG A 85 -13.63 12.10 14.76
CA ARG A 85 -12.74 12.91 15.61
C ARG A 85 -11.27 12.73 15.23
N ARG A 86 -10.89 11.51 14.85
CA ARG A 86 -9.52 11.16 14.42
C ARG A 86 -9.48 10.93 12.92
N GLU A 87 -8.32 11.19 12.33
CA GLU A 87 -8.05 10.77 10.96
C GLU A 87 -8.07 9.24 10.87
N MET A 88 -8.52 8.74 9.74
CA MET A 88 -8.65 7.32 9.45
C MET A 88 -7.66 6.96 8.37
N GLU A 89 -6.89 5.89 8.57
CA GLU A 89 -6.09 5.32 7.49
C GLU A 89 -7.00 4.60 6.50
N ILE A 90 -6.78 4.88 5.22
CA ILE A 90 -7.54 4.30 4.12
C ILE A 90 -6.63 3.51 3.18
N PHE A 91 -7.21 2.51 2.54
CA PHE A 91 -6.52 1.56 1.71
C PHE A 91 -7.26 1.37 0.39
N GLU A 92 -6.52 1.05 -0.66
CA GLU A 92 -7.07 0.63 -1.94
C GLU A 92 -6.93 -0.87 -2.14
N VAL A 93 -7.98 -1.50 -2.66
CA VAL A 93 -7.92 -2.90 -3.13
C VAL A 93 -7.60 -2.94 -4.61
N ILE A 94 -6.45 -3.54 -4.92
CA ILE A 94 -5.94 -3.76 -6.28
C ILE A 94 -6.61 -5.02 -6.85
N TRP A 95 -7.39 -4.84 -7.90
CA TRP A 95 -8.16 -5.94 -8.52
C TRP A 95 -7.75 -6.23 -9.97
N GLN A 96 -6.84 -5.43 -10.54
CA GLN A 96 -6.36 -5.57 -11.91
C GLN A 96 -5.10 -6.47 -11.93
N GLU A 97 -5.05 -7.42 -12.86
CA GLU A 97 -3.99 -8.45 -12.95
C GLU A 97 -2.79 -8.01 -13.81
N ASP A 98 -2.99 -7.08 -14.76
CA ASP A 98 -1.91 -6.46 -15.53
C ASP A 98 -1.27 -5.32 -14.76
N THR A 99 -0.20 -5.62 -14.04
CA THR A 99 0.64 -4.66 -13.32
C THR A 99 1.84 -4.17 -14.12
N SER A 100 1.85 -4.28 -15.46
CA SER A 100 2.94 -3.75 -16.30
C SER A 100 3.10 -2.23 -16.21
N ASP A 101 2.02 -1.51 -15.85
CA ASP A 101 2.06 -0.08 -15.49
C ASP A 101 2.08 0.16 -13.96
N VAL A 102 2.11 -0.90 -13.16
CA VAL A 102 2.13 -0.85 -11.68
C VAL A 102 3.48 -1.37 -11.16
N THR A 103 4.56 -1.05 -11.87
CA THR A 103 5.96 -1.36 -11.50
C THR A 103 6.45 -0.57 -10.29
N MET A 104 5.59 0.20 -9.62
CA MET A 104 5.92 0.94 -8.40
C MET A 104 4.69 0.97 -7.49
N LEU A 105 4.57 0.05 -6.53
CA LEU A 105 3.98 0.25 -5.19
C LEU A 105 3.53 -1.10 -4.59
N TYR A 106 4.52 -1.82 -4.06
CA TYR A 106 4.52 -2.65 -2.85
C TYR A 106 3.53 -3.81 -2.67
N LYS A 107 4.14 -5.01 -2.59
CA LYS A 107 3.63 -6.22 -1.97
C LYS A 107 3.30 -5.98 -0.49
N VAL A 108 2.04 -6.03 -0.11
CA VAL A 108 1.66 -6.31 1.28
C VAL A 108 1.67 -7.83 1.46
N ARG A 109 2.57 -8.38 2.27
CA ARG A 109 2.41 -9.76 2.76
C ARG A 109 1.52 -9.71 4.00
N PRO A 110 0.44 -10.51 4.05
CA PRO A 110 -0.30 -10.70 5.27
C PRO A 110 0.35 -11.85 6.01
N GLU A 111 1.18 -11.55 6.99
CA GLU A 111 1.27 -12.42 8.15
C GLU A 111 2.04 -11.74 9.29
N GLN A 112 1.47 -11.90 10.48
CA GLN A 112 2.07 -11.75 11.80
C GLN A 112 2.14 -10.34 12.38
N ARG A 113 1.29 -10.14 13.40
CA ARG A 113 1.60 -9.30 14.57
C ARG A 113 2.95 -9.73 15.16
N LYS A 114 4.03 -9.20 14.63
CA LYS A 114 5.26 -8.85 15.33
C LYS A 114 5.60 -7.46 14.85
N THR A 115 6.16 -6.63 15.71
CA THR A 115 6.86 -5.40 15.32
C THR A 115 7.91 -5.77 14.27
N SER A 116 7.55 -5.76 12.99
CA SER A 116 8.45 -6.08 11.90
C SER A 116 9.26 -4.83 11.62
N SER A 117 10.39 -4.70 12.31
CA SER A 117 11.41 -3.73 11.94
C SER A 117 11.83 -4.01 10.51
N ALA A 118 11.71 -3.04 9.61
CA ALA A 118 12.15 -3.23 8.23
C ALA A 118 13.67 -3.43 8.21
N LYS A 119 14.13 -4.49 7.53
CA LYS A 119 15.55 -4.78 7.32
C LYS A 119 15.85 -4.92 5.84
N LEU A 120 16.89 -4.24 5.37
CA LEU A 120 17.49 -4.45 4.06
C LEU A 120 18.76 -5.27 4.23
N ILE A 121 18.95 -6.27 3.37
CA ILE A 121 20.14 -7.11 3.37
C ILE A 121 20.87 -6.89 2.05
N LEU A 122 22.08 -6.36 2.13
CA LEU A 122 22.98 -6.23 0.98
C LEU A 122 23.94 -7.41 0.96
N HIS A 123 24.14 -7.97 -0.23
CA HIS A 123 25.11 -9.04 -0.48
C HIS A 123 26.20 -8.51 -1.41
N HIS A 124 27.45 -8.51 -0.94
CA HIS A 124 28.60 -8.04 -1.73
C HIS A 124 29.85 -8.87 -1.43
N HIS A 125 30.47 -9.48 -2.45
CA HIS A 125 31.64 -10.37 -2.33
C HIS A 125 31.54 -11.41 -1.20
N GLY A 126 30.36 -12.01 -1.00
CA GLY A 126 30.12 -13.00 0.04
C GLY A 126 29.85 -12.41 1.44
N ASN A 127 30.00 -11.10 1.62
CA ASN A 127 29.63 -10.40 2.84
C ASN A 127 28.14 -10.06 2.82
N LYS A 128 27.50 -10.27 3.98
CA LYS A 128 26.12 -9.91 4.24
C LYS A 128 26.11 -8.68 5.14
N ILE A 129 25.51 -7.60 4.67
CA ILE A 129 25.37 -6.34 5.41
C ILE A 129 23.89 -6.13 5.68
N GLU A 130 23.52 -5.93 6.95
CA GLU A 130 22.14 -5.66 7.35
C GLU A 130 21.97 -4.18 7.69
N ILE A 131 20.97 -3.56 7.07
CA ILE A 131 20.59 -2.16 7.30
C ILE A 131 19.19 -2.16 7.91
N GLU A 132 19.06 -1.57 9.10
CA GLU A 132 17.80 -1.49 9.84
C GLU A 132 17.07 -0.15 9.57
N GLU A 133 15.79 -0.08 9.90
CA GLU A 133 14.92 1.08 9.68
C GLU A 133 15.38 2.40 10.32
N HIS A 134 16.21 2.33 11.37
CA HIS A 134 16.73 3.48 12.10
C HIS A 134 18.23 3.72 11.82
N ALA A 135 18.82 2.97 10.88
CA ALA A 135 20.19 3.20 10.47
C ALA A 135 20.31 4.58 9.79
N PRO A 136 21.41 5.32 10.01
CA PRO A 136 21.73 6.50 9.20
C PRO A 136 21.90 6.10 7.72
N GLY A 137 21.87 7.08 6.82
CA GLY A 137 22.02 6.83 5.38
C GLY A 137 23.29 6.03 5.07
N PHE A 138 23.12 4.93 4.33
CA PHE A 138 24.18 3.97 4.02
C PHE A 138 24.75 4.27 2.64
N SER A 139 25.96 4.79 2.58
CA SER A 139 26.63 5.25 1.38
C SER A 139 27.37 4.12 0.64
N LEU A 140 27.32 4.17 -0.69
CA LEU A 140 28.00 3.23 -1.59
C LEU A 140 28.82 4.02 -2.60
N GLY A 141 30.07 3.62 -2.83
CA GLY A 141 30.92 4.27 -3.82
C GLY A 141 32.34 3.73 -3.84
N ARG A 142 33.18 4.29 -4.69
CA ARG A 142 34.58 3.88 -4.84
C ARG A 142 35.47 4.36 -3.69
N ASP A 143 35.12 5.48 -3.06
CA ASP A 143 35.94 6.03 -1.98
C ASP A 143 35.77 5.20 -0.70
N LYS A 144 36.87 4.97 0.02
CA LYS A 144 36.89 4.21 1.29
C LYS A 144 36.12 4.86 2.45
N GLN A 145 35.62 6.08 2.24
CA GLN A 145 34.77 6.79 3.19
C GLN A 145 33.31 6.32 3.12
N ASN A 146 32.91 5.58 2.08
CA ASN A 146 31.57 5.01 1.98
C ASN A 146 31.41 3.79 2.89
N ASP A 147 30.19 3.57 3.38
CA ASP A 147 29.84 2.38 4.18
C ASP A 147 30.04 1.07 3.41
N LEU A 148 29.79 1.11 2.09
CA LEU A 148 30.24 0.08 1.15
C LEU A 148 31.19 0.66 0.10
N SER A 149 32.48 0.41 0.29
CA SER A 149 33.50 0.70 -0.72
C SER A 149 33.51 -0.38 -1.81
N VAL A 150 33.37 0.03 -3.07
CA VAL A 150 33.47 -0.83 -4.25
C VAL A 150 34.75 -0.48 -5.00
N GLU A 151 35.73 -1.38 -4.97
CA GLU A 151 37.05 -1.19 -5.59
C GLU A 151 36.98 -1.36 -7.12
N THR A 152 36.43 -0.35 -7.81
CA THR A 152 36.36 -0.30 -9.28
C THR A 152 36.41 1.13 -9.80
N ASP A 153 37.17 1.37 -10.87
CA ASP A 153 37.27 2.69 -11.50
C ASP A 153 36.01 3.09 -12.29
N LEU A 154 35.06 2.18 -12.46
CA LEU A 154 33.78 2.45 -13.12
C LEU A 154 32.73 3.04 -12.16
N ALA A 155 33.00 3.05 -10.85
CA ALA A 155 32.09 3.60 -9.85
C ALA A 155 32.49 5.04 -9.47
N SER A 156 31.47 5.86 -9.21
CA SER A 156 31.66 7.22 -8.69
C SER A 156 32.25 7.17 -7.28
N ARG A 157 32.95 8.24 -6.86
CA ARG A 157 33.49 8.38 -5.51
C ARG A 157 32.43 8.16 -4.42
N VAL A 158 31.28 8.80 -4.60
CA VAL A 158 30.01 8.51 -3.92
C VAL A 158 29.00 8.23 -5.03
N HIS A 159 28.46 7.02 -5.06
CA HIS A 159 27.64 6.53 -6.18
C HIS A 159 26.16 6.49 -5.83
N ALA A 160 25.81 6.05 -4.62
CA ALA A 160 24.44 6.01 -4.13
C ALA A 160 24.39 6.07 -2.60
N SER A 161 23.22 6.38 -2.03
CA SER A 161 22.99 6.30 -0.60
C SER A 161 21.64 5.65 -0.32
N ILE A 162 21.64 4.65 0.55
CA ILE A 162 20.43 3.95 0.94
C ILE A 162 19.89 4.55 2.23
N GLU A 163 18.64 4.98 2.22
CA GLU A 163 17.96 5.53 3.39
C GLU A 163 16.60 4.89 3.63
N TYR A 164 16.17 4.78 4.89
CA TYR A 164 14.80 4.38 5.23
C TYR A 164 13.90 5.60 5.41
N ARG A 165 12.94 5.80 4.50
CA ARG A 165 11.98 6.91 4.54
C ARG A 165 10.57 6.42 4.20
N GLN A 166 9.57 6.86 4.95
CA GLN A 166 8.15 6.55 4.69
C GLN A 166 7.85 5.05 4.55
N GLY A 167 8.47 4.21 5.38
CA GLY A 167 8.18 2.78 5.41
C GLY A 167 8.98 1.92 4.41
N LYS A 168 9.96 2.51 3.69
CA LYS A 168 10.74 1.82 2.64
C LYS A 168 12.19 2.29 2.60
N PHE A 169 13.06 1.42 2.07
CA PHE A 169 14.42 1.80 1.68
C PHE A 169 14.41 2.49 0.30
N VAL A 170 15.10 3.61 0.17
CA VAL A 170 15.28 4.40 -1.05
C VAL A 170 16.78 4.54 -1.33
N LEU A 171 17.16 4.62 -2.60
CA LEU A 171 18.53 4.85 -3.10
C LEU A 171 18.72 6.32 -3.52
#